data_AF-A0A943XTD0-F1
#
_entry.id   AF-A0A943XTD0-F1
#
_cell.length_a   1.000
_cell.length_b   1.000
_cell.length_c   1.000
_cell.angle_alpha   90.00
_cell.angle_beta   90.00
_cell.angle_gamma   90.00
#
_symmetry.space_group_name_H-M   'P 1'
#
loop_
_entity.id
_entity.type
_entity.pdbx_description
1 polymer ?
#
loop_
_entity_poly.entity_id
_entity_poly.type
_entity_poly.pdbx_seq_one_letter_code
_entity_poly.pdbx_strand_id
1 'polypeptide(L)'
;MRKQFLKKRAAVAVIALLAAALWLLALGATYTKLPKSDVQEIQRRLKAWGYYSGNVDGIYGDQTYRAVRYFQSKNGLAVDGIVGS
;
A
#
# COMPACT_ATOMS: atom_id res chain seq x y z
N MET A 1 27.75 -44.80 22.81
CA MET A 1 26.84 -44.46 21.69
C MET A 1 26.12 -43.10 21.87
N ARG A 2 26.82 -41.97 22.06
CA ARG A 2 26.17 -40.64 22.32
C ARG A 2 26.57 -39.49 21.38
N LYS A 3 27.43 -39.73 20.37
CA LYS A 3 27.96 -38.66 19.48
C LYS A 3 27.12 -38.40 18.21
N GLN A 4 26.12 -39.23 17.92
CA GLN A 4 25.31 -39.17 16.68
C GLN A 4 24.24 -38.05 16.70
N PHE A 5 23.75 -37.68 17.89
CA PHE A 5 22.58 -36.79 18.04
C PHE A 5 22.91 -35.29 17.90
N LEU A 6 24.14 -34.86 18.20
CA LEU A 6 24.54 -33.46 18.04
C LEU A 6 24.71 -33.06 16.58
N LYS A 7 25.27 -33.94 15.74
CA LYS A 7 25.44 -33.69 14.29
C LYS A 7 24.10 -33.54 13.56
N LYS A 8 23.09 -34.31 13.97
CA LYS A 8 21.73 -34.26 13.39
C LYS A 8 20.98 -32.98 13.74
N ARG A 9 21.15 -32.45 14.96
CA ARG A 9 20.51 -31.20 15.42
C ARG A 9 21.12 -29.96 14.76
N ALA A 10 22.45 -29.97 14.55
CA ALA A 10 23.13 -28.91 13.81
C ALA A 10 22.65 -28.83 12.35
N ALA A 11 22.48 -29.98 11.68
CA ALA A 11 21.94 -30.02 10.31
C ALA A 11 20.50 -29.48 10.23
N VAL A 12 19.62 -29.85 11.18
CA VAL A 12 18.24 -29.32 11.24
C VAL A 12 18.22 -27.81 11.53
N ALA A 13 19.11 -27.31 12.39
CA ALA A 13 19.21 -25.87 12.66
C ALA A 13 19.71 -25.08 11.44
N VAL A 14 20.69 -25.60 10.69
CA VAL A 14 21.17 -24.98 9.45
C VAL A 14 20.09 -25.02 8.36
N ILE A 15 19.36 -26.13 8.21
CA ILE A 15 18.23 -26.22 7.27
C ILE A 15 17.12 -25.23 7.65
N ALA A 16 16.83 -25.04 8.94
CA ALA A 16 15.85 -24.06 9.41
C ALA A 16 16.30 -22.61 9.15
N LEU A 17 17.59 -22.30 9.32
CA LEU A 17 18.16 -20.98 9.02
C LEU A 17 18.20 -20.71 7.51
N LEU A 18 18.54 -21.72 6.70
CA LEU A 18 18.50 -21.62 5.24
C LEU A 18 17.07 -21.50 4.72
N ALA A 19 16.11 -22.21 5.30
CA ALA A 19 14.69 -22.06 4.97
C ALA A 19 14.16 -20.68 5.38
N ALA A 20 14.56 -20.13 6.53
CA ALA A 20 14.20 -18.78 6.96
C ALA A 20 14.80 -17.71 6.02
N ALA A 21 16.06 -17.87 5.58
CA ALA A 21 16.68 -17.01 4.60
C ALA A 21 16.02 -17.12 3.21
N LEU A 22 15.57 -18.32 2.81
CA LEU A 22 14.82 -18.54 1.58
C LEU A 22 13.41 -17.92 1.65
N TRP A 23 12.77 -17.94 2.83
CA TRP A 23 11.50 -17.27 3.09
C TRP A 23 11.66 -15.73 3.11
N LEU A 24 12.75 -15.22 3.70
CA LEU A 24 13.16 -13.81 3.67
C LEU A 24 13.50 -13.32 2.25
N LEU A 25 14.04 -14.17 1.39
CA LEU A 25 14.31 -13.82 -0.01
C LEU A 25 13.01 -13.80 -0.84
N ALA A 26 12.05 -14.67 -0.54
CA ALA A 26 10.71 -14.66 -1.13
C ALA A 26 9.84 -13.46 -0.65
N LEU A 27 10.11 -12.91 0.53
CA LEU A 27 9.53 -11.66 1.03
C LEU A 27 9.96 -10.41 0.23
N GLY A 28 10.99 -10.53 -0.62
CA GLY A 28 11.37 -9.45 -1.55
C GLY A 28 10.34 -9.20 -2.66
N ALA A 29 9.49 -10.18 -2.97
CA ALA A 29 8.43 -10.06 -3.98
C ALA A 29 7.04 -9.76 -3.39
N THR A 30 6.94 -9.61 -2.06
CA THR A 30 5.71 -9.20 -1.37
C THR A 30 5.92 -7.97 -0.51
N TYR A 31 6.76 -7.04 -0.98
CA TYR A 31 6.49 -5.62 -0.72
C TYR A 31 5.24 -5.26 -1.48
N THR A 32 4.13 -5.60 -0.84
CA THR A 32 2.78 -5.20 -1.20
C THR A 32 2.85 -3.74 -1.64
N LYS A 33 2.40 -3.49 -2.87
CA LYS A 33 1.88 -2.18 -3.24
C LYS A 33 0.85 -1.88 -2.16
N LEU A 34 1.27 -1.19 -1.09
CA LEU A 34 0.40 -0.75 -0.02
C LEU A 34 -0.80 -0.13 -0.71
N PRO A 35 -2.04 -0.43 -0.29
CA PRO A 35 -3.18 0.29 -0.82
C PRO A 35 -2.87 1.76 -0.60
N LYS A 36 -2.52 2.46 -1.69
CA LYS A 36 -2.45 3.92 -1.66
C LYS A 36 -3.83 4.29 -1.17
N SER A 37 -3.93 4.95 -0.02
CA SER A 37 -5.22 5.21 0.60
C SER A 37 -6.17 5.76 -0.47
N ASP A 38 -7.45 5.38 -0.43
CA ASP A 38 -8.39 5.76 -1.48
C ASP A 38 -8.37 7.28 -1.74
N VAL A 39 -8.13 8.05 -0.68
CA VAL A 39 -7.88 9.50 -0.72
C VAL A 39 -6.68 9.88 -1.58
N GLN A 40 -5.53 9.21 -1.44
CA GLN A 40 -4.37 9.49 -2.30
C GLN A 40 -4.66 9.18 -3.76
N GLU A 41 -5.48 8.16 -4.05
CA GLU A 41 -5.87 7.85 -5.42
C GLU A 41 -6.80 8.91 -6.01
N ILE A 42 -7.78 9.35 -5.22
CA ILE A 42 -8.66 10.48 -5.55
C ILE A 42 -7.82 11.72 -5.85
N GLN A 43 -6.91 12.10 -4.95
CA GLN A 43 -6.03 13.26 -5.11
C GLN A 43 -5.16 13.16 -6.37
N ARG A 44 -4.58 11.98 -6.67
CA ARG A 44 -3.81 11.77 -7.90
C ARG A 44 -4.66 11.97 -9.16
N ARG A 45 -5.87 11.41 -9.19
CA ARG A 45 -6.78 11.54 -10.34
C ARG A 45 -7.25 12.97 -10.53
N LEU A 46 -7.68 13.62 -9.46
CA LEU A 46 -8.07 15.04 -9.50
C LEU A 46 -6.90 15.93 -9.95
N LYS A 47 -5.67 15.61 -9.53
CA LYS A 47 -4.47 16.35 -9.97
C LYS A 47 -4.17 16.13 -11.45
N ALA A 48 -4.26 14.89 -11.93
CA ALA A 48 -4.08 14.55 -13.34
C ALA A 48 -5.14 15.23 -14.23
N TRP A 49 -6.36 15.42 -13.72
CA TRP A 49 -7.44 16.12 -14.43
C TRP A 49 -7.42 17.64 -14.24
N GLY A 50 -6.44 18.19 -13.52
CA GLY A 50 -6.32 19.64 -13.30
C GLY A 50 -7.31 20.22 -12.28
N TYR A 51 -7.99 19.38 -11.50
CA TYR A 51 -8.94 19.79 -10.47
C TYR A 51 -8.33 19.94 -9.09
N TYR A 52 -7.14 19.38 -8.85
CA TYR A 52 -6.44 19.43 -7.55
C TYR A 52 -4.99 19.89 -7.72
N SER A 53 -4.60 20.96 -7.02
CA SER A 53 -3.24 21.51 -7.03
C SER A 53 -2.42 21.15 -5.78
N GLY A 54 -3.07 20.63 -4.73
CA GLY A 54 -2.43 20.27 -3.47
C GLY A 54 -1.49 19.07 -3.55
N ASN A 55 -0.92 18.73 -2.40
CA ASN A 55 -0.08 17.54 -2.26
C ASN A 55 -0.94 16.27 -2.18
N VAL A 56 -0.42 15.18 -2.72
CA VAL A 56 -1.03 13.85 -2.57
C VAL A 56 -0.56 13.29 -1.23
N ASP A 57 -1.14 13.77 -0.16
CA ASP A 57 -0.82 13.40 1.23
C ASP A 57 -1.73 12.29 1.77
N GLY A 58 -2.87 12.03 1.11
CA GLY A 58 -3.86 11.06 1.57
C GLY A 58 -4.80 11.59 2.64
N ILE A 59 -4.82 12.90 2.87
CA ILE A 59 -5.72 13.56 3.82
C ILE A 59 -6.88 14.18 3.04
N TYR A 60 -8.10 13.76 3.38
CA TYR A 60 -9.30 14.33 2.79
C TYR A 60 -9.63 15.67 3.50
N GLY A 61 -8.83 16.69 3.21
CA GLY A 61 -9.00 18.05 3.74
C GLY A 61 -9.80 18.96 2.81
N ASP A 62 -9.91 20.25 3.18
CA ASP A 62 -10.67 21.27 2.44
C ASP A 62 -10.26 21.34 0.96
N GLN A 63 -8.96 21.29 0.65
CA GLN A 63 -8.49 21.33 -0.73
C GLN A 63 -8.97 20.13 -1.56
N THR A 64 -8.98 18.93 -0.97
CA THR A 64 -9.45 17.72 -1.64
C THR A 64 -10.96 17.77 -1.82
N TYR A 65 -11.69 18.19 -0.79
CA TYR A 65 -13.14 18.40 -0.82
C TYR A 65 -13.54 19.38 -1.93
N ARG A 66 -12.90 20.55 -2.03
CA ARG A 66 -13.18 21.54 -3.07
C ARG A 66 -12.87 21.02 -4.47
N ALA A 67 -11.79 20.25 -4.63
CA ALA A 67 -11.45 19.61 -5.90
C ALA A 67 -12.49 18.57 -6.32
N VAL A 68 -13.00 17.76 -5.38
CA VAL A 68 -14.08 16.79 -5.65
C VAL A 68 -15.38 17.49 -6.02
N ARG A 69 -15.77 18.52 -5.27
CA ARG A 69 -16.95 19.35 -5.58
C ARG A 69 -16.84 19.95 -6.98
N TYR A 70 -15.67 20.47 -7.34
CA TYR A 70 -15.45 21.06 -8.65
C TYR A 70 -15.53 20.00 -9.76
N PHE A 71 -14.89 18.84 -9.57
CA PHE A 71 -15.02 17.69 -10.47
C PHE A 71 -16.49 17.26 -10.64
N GLN A 72 -17.23 17.10 -9.55
CA GLN A 72 -18.65 16.72 -9.58
C GLN A 72 -19.47 17.74 -10.37
N SER A 73 -19.26 19.04 -10.11
CA SER A 73 -19.98 20.13 -10.80
C SER A 73 -19.74 20.14 -12.30
N LYS A 74 -18.50 19.83 -12.72
CA LYS A 74 -18.11 19.80 -14.14
C LYS A 74 -18.63 18.58 -14.88
N ASN A 75 -18.87 17.48 -14.18
CA ASN A 75 -19.32 16.22 -14.77
C ASN A 75 -20.81 15.97 -14.56
N GLY A 76 -21.58 16.97 -14.09
CA GLY A 76 -23.03 16.84 -13.89
C GLY A 76 -23.42 15.86 -12.78
N LEU A 77 -22.51 15.61 -11.83
CA LEU A 77 -22.75 14.74 -10.68
C LEU A 77 -23.38 15.54 -9.53
N ALA A 78 -23.98 14.83 -8.57
CA ALA A 78 -24.36 15.43 -7.29
C ALA A 78 -23.12 16.04 -6.64
N VAL A 79 -23.18 17.35 -6.39
CA VAL A 79 -22.07 18.12 -5.85
C VAL A 79 -22.18 18.06 -4.32
N ASP A 80 -21.73 16.97 -3.72
CA ASP A 80 -21.74 16.73 -2.28
C ASP A 80 -20.32 16.74 -1.67
N GLY A 81 -19.28 16.65 -2.50
CA GLY A 81 -17.91 16.54 -2.07
C GLY A 81 -17.61 15.23 -1.33
N ILE A 82 -18.41 14.20 -1.57
CA ILE A 82 -18.22 12.85 -1.05
C ILE A 82 -17.80 11.97 -2.22
N VAL A 83 -16.72 11.21 -2.06
CA VAL A 83 -16.36 10.18 -3.03
C VAL A 83 -17.01 8.90 -2.54
N GLY A 84 -17.94 8.38 -3.35
CA GLY A 84 -18.92 7.36 -2.96
C GLY A 84 -18.34 6.11 -2.31
N SER A 85 -19.11 5.62 -1.33
CA SER A 85 -18.99 4.39 -0.54
C SER A 85 -19.15 3.10 -1.33
#